data_AF-A0A024TPR2-F1
#
_entry.id   AF-A0A024TPR2-F1
#
_cell.length_a   1.000
_cell.length_b   1.000
_cell.length_c   1.000
_cell.angle_alpha   90.00
_cell.angle_beta   90.00
_cell.angle_gamma   90.00
#
_symmetry.space_group_name_H-M   'P 1'
#
loop_
_entity.id
_entity.type
_entity.pdbx_description
1 polymer ?
#
loop_
_entity_poly.entity_id
_entity_poly.type
_entity_poly.pdbx_seq_one_letter_code
_entity_poly.pdbx_strand_id
1 'polypeptide(L)'
;MDVVALRLDHLKARGTYVATLKTWFQEAHLNGRLVSRGDLHLLIAEGPSEGIDTLMARFETEPIDTNARDERCIDKFYDVIGRESRVTALIKPGFTDMQLLNDTMLEKLVLDEWGVPKEWLSSARATPRSKRFLAWKEQAKNARKQERRRTAQVRDVGKQKQREAKRQKLEKAEGKSNVE
;
A
#
# COMPACT_ATOMS: atom_id res chain seq x y z
N MET A 1 -24.03 -9.24 -11.10
CA MET A 1 -23.23 -9.02 -9.87
C MET A 1 -21.78 -9.26 -10.24
N ASP A 2 -20.85 -8.76 -9.46
CA ASP A 2 -19.43 -8.84 -9.78
C ASP A 2 -18.68 -9.62 -8.71
N VAL A 3 -17.55 -10.17 -9.10
CA VAL A 3 -16.53 -10.66 -8.17
C VAL A 3 -15.24 -9.87 -8.40
N VAL A 4 -14.52 -9.58 -7.33
CA VAL A 4 -13.19 -8.98 -7.38
C VAL A 4 -12.25 -9.75 -6.47
N ALA A 5 -11.02 -9.94 -6.92
CA ALA A 5 -9.93 -10.47 -6.09
C ALA A 5 -8.87 -9.38 -5.89
N LEU A 6 -8.52 -9.14 -4.64
CA LEU A 6 -7.46 -8.24 -4.22
C LEU A 6 -6.34 -9.05 -3.57
N ARG A 7 -5.10 -8.68 -3.89
CA ARG A 7 -3.92 -9.12 -3.15
C ARG A 7 -3.53 -8.02 -2.17
N LEU A 8 -3.47 -8.36 -0.89
CA LEU A 8 -3.04 -7.45 0.18
C LEU A 8 -1.59 -7.75 0.54
N ASP A 9 -0.76 -6.73 0.74
CA ASP A 9 0.66 -6.93 1.06
C ASP A 9 0.92 -7.30 2.50
N HIS A 10 0.12 -6.74 3.42
CA HIS A 10 0.30 -6.90 4.86
C HIS A 10 -1.03 -6.74 5.59
N LEU A 11 -1.13 -7.39 6.75
CA LEU A 11 -2.25 -7.27 7.66
C LEU A 11 -1.70 -7.09 9.08
N LYS A 12 -1.12 -5.93 9.39
CA LYS A 12 -0.36 -5.73 10.64
C LYS A 12 -1.26 -5.94 11.86
N ALA A 13 -2.40 -5.24 11.91
CA ALA A 13 -3.41 -5.40 12.94
C ALA A 13 -4.57 -6.27 12.44
N ARG A 14 -4.30 -7.54 12.11
CA ARG A 14 -5.28 -8.45 11.47
C ARG A 14 -6.65 -8.44 12.13
N GLY A 15 -6.74 -8.51 13.46
CA GLY A 15 -8.03 -8.52 14.17
C GLY A 15 -8.86 -7.26 13.87
N THR A 16 -8.23 -6.10 13.96
CA THR A 16 -8.83 -4.79 13.64
C THR A 16 -9.15 -4.66 12.15
N TYR A 17 -8.27 -5.17 11.29
CA TYR A 17 -8.43 -5.18 9.83
C TYR A 17 -9.66 -6.01 9.43
N VAL A 18 -9.76 -7.24 9.94
CA VAL A 18 -10.87 -8.17 9.70
C VAL A 18 -12.18 -7.61 10.25
N ALA A 19 -12.18 -6.99 11.43
CA ALA A 19 -13.36 -6.33 11.97
C ALA A 19 -13.84 -5.19 11.07
N THR A 20 -12.91 -4.37 10.58
CA THR A 20 -13.22 -3.26 9.66
C THR A 20 -13.76 -3.79 8.32
N LEU A 21 -13.13 -4.82 7.73
CA LEU A 21 -13.64 -5.48 6.53
C LEU A 21 -15.04 -6.04 6.74
N LYS A 22 -15.29 -6.72 7.87
CA LYS A 22 -16.62 -7.28 8.16
C LYS A 22 -17.70 -6.19 8.14
N THR A 23 -17.43 -5.04 8.76
CA THR A 23 -18.33 -3.87 8.72
C THR A 23 -18.51 -3.38 7.29
N TRP A 24 -17.42 -3.20 6.55
CA TRP A 24 -17.49 -2.71 5.16
C TRP A 24 -18.28 -3.62 4.24
N PHE A 25 -18.08 -4.94 4.36
CA PHE A 25 -18.82 -5.92 3.56
C PHE A 25 -20.31 -5.94 3.92
N GLN A 26 -20.64 -5.82 5.20
CA GLN A 26 -22.03 -5.75 5.65
C GLN A 26 -22.74 -4.50 5.10
N GLU A 27 -22.10 -3.33 5.20
CA GLU A 27 -22.66 -2.06 4.74
C GLU A 27 -22.76 -1.98 3.21
N ALA A 28 -21.82 -2.60 2.48
CA ALA A 28 -21.83 -2.66 1.03
C ALA A 28 -22.64 -3.85 0.46
N HIS A 29 -23.30 -4.64 1.33
CA HIS A 29 -24.04 -5.85 0.95
C HIS A 29 -23.23 -6.86 0.11
N LEU A 30 -21.96 -7.05 0.50
CA LEU A 30 -21.01 -7.95 -0.16
C LEU A 30 -20.80 -9.24 0.64
N ASN A 31 -20.51 -10.31 -0.07
CA ASN A 31 -20.00 -11.56 0.48
C ASN A 31 -18.49 -11.61 0.29
N GLY A 32 -17.77 -12.05 1.32
CA GLY A 32 -16.31 -11.87 1.36
C GLY A 32 -15.53 -13.02 1.95
N ARG A 33 -14.39 -13.32 1.35
CA ARG A 33 -13.41 -14.27 1.89
C ARG A 33 -12.05 -13.62 1.95
N LEU A 34 -11.48 -13.53 3.15
CA LEU A 34 -10.06 -13.25 3.32
C LEU A 34 -9.36 -14.58 3.56
N VAL A 35 -8.40 -14.91 2.71
CA VAL A 35 -7.57 -16.09 2.87
C VAL A 35 -6.11 -15.69 2.94
N SER A 36 -5.36 -16.32 3.84
CA SER A 36 -3.94 -16.07 4.02
C SER A 36 -3.14 -17.35 4.00
N ARG A 37 -2.03 -17.34 3.26
CA ARG A 37 -1.08 -18.44 3.16
C ARG A 37 0.34 -17.88 3.12
N GLY A 38 1.06 -17.97 4.24
CA GLY A 38 2.37 -17.33 4.36
C GLY A 38 2.26 -15.82 4.20
N ASP A 39 2.96 -15.27 3.20
CA ASP A 39 2.95 -13.85 2.82
C ASP A 39 1.87 -13.49 1.78
N LEU A 40 1.13 -14.48 1.27
CA LEU A 40 0.02 -14.25 0.37
C LEU A 40 -1.26 -13.98 1.16
N HIS A 41 -1.82 -12.78 0.99
CA HIS A 41 -3.13 -12.42 1.50
C HIS A 41 -4.06 -12.08 0.34
N LEU A 42 -5.15 -12.84 0.20
CA LEU A 42 -6.13 -12.68 -0.85
C LEU A 42 -7.49 -12.33 -0.25
N LEU A 43 -8.05 -11.20 -0.65
CA LEU A 43 -9.41 -10.79 -0.34
C LEU A 43 -10.26 -10.97 -1.59
N ILE A 44 -11.30 -11.77 -1.49
CA ILE A 44 -12.27 -11.98 -2.57
C ILE A 44 -13.60 -11.42 -2.11
N ALA A 45 -14.20 -10.57 -2.94
CA ALA A 45 -15.51 -9.98 -2.70
C ALA A 45 -16.45 -10.31 -3.85
N GLU A 46 -17.69 -10.66 -3.54
CA GLU A 46 -18.74 -10.96 -4.50
C GLU A 46 -20.04 -10.24 -4.09
N GLY A 47 -20.69 -9.56 -5.03
CA GLY A 47 -21.93 -8.83 -4.76
C GLY A 47 -22.27 -7.78 -5.82
N PRO A 48 -23.15 -6.81 -5.52
CA PRO A 48 -23.50 -5.74 -6.45
C PRO A 48 -22.27 -4.92 -6.88
N SER A 49 -22.21 -4.49 -8.14
CA SER A 49 -21.11 -3.69 -8.67
C SER A 49 -20.87 -2.42 -7.85
N GLU A 50 -21.96 -1.77 -7.42
CA GLU A 50 -21.97 -0.57 -6.58
C GLU A 50 -21.34 -0.83 -5.20
N GLY A 51 -21.58 -2.03 -4.64
CA GLY A 51 -20.97 -2.46 -3.38
C GLY A 51 -19.46 -2.65 -3.53
N ILE A 52 -19.02 -3.25 -4.64
CA ILE A 52 -17.58 -3.40 -4.94
C ILE A 52 -16.92 -2.04 -5.12
N ASP A 53 -17.56 -1.14 -5.87
CA ASP A 53 -17.03 0.22 -6.08
C ASP A 53 -16.94 0.98 -4.75
N THR A 54 -17.94 0.82 -3.87
CA THR A 54 -17.90 1.34 -2.49
C THR A 54 -16.74 0.75 -1.70
N LEU A 55 -16.53 -0.57 -1.75
CA LEU A 55 -15.41 -1.23 -1.08
C LEU A 55 -14.06 -0.66 -1.58
N MET A 56 -13.91 -0.49 -2.90
CA MET A 56 -12.69 0.06 -3.49
C MET A 56 -12.44 1.51 -3.06
N ALA A 57 -13.49 2.33 -2.99
CA ALA A 57 -13.39 3.70 -2.51
C ALA A 57 -12.91 3.75 -1.06
N ARG A 58 -13.43 2.86 -0.19
CA ARG A 58 -13.01 2.80 1.22
C ARG A 58 -11.56 2.40 1.41
N PHE A 59 -11.04 1.50 0.60
CA PHE A 59 -9.60 1.19 0.61
C PHE A 59 -8.71 2.41 0.32
N GLU A 60 -9.22 3.40 -0.42
CA GLU A 60 -8.46 4.62 -0.74
C GLU A 60 -8.63 5.74 0.30
N THR A 61 -9.76 5.78 1.01
CA THR A 61 -10.14 6.92 1.86
C THR A 61 -10.17 6.61 3.35
N GLU A 62 -10.43 5.36 3.74
CA GLU A 62 -10.67 4.99 5.13
C GLU A 62 -9.49 4.21 5.73
N PRO A 63 -9.15 4.48 7.00
CA PRO A 63 -8.12 3.73 7.66
C PRO A 63 -8.60 2.31 7.96
N ILE A 64 -7.78 1.31 7.68
CA ILE A 64 -8.10 -0.12 7.89
C ILE A 64 -7.02 -0.88 8.65
N ASP A 65 -5.76 -0.45 8.56
CA ASP A 65 -4.64 -1.06 9.28
C ASP A 65 -4.02 -0.05 10.27
N THR A 66 -2.86 -0.41 10.83
CA THR A 66 -2.09 0.39 11.76
C THR A 66 -0.67 0.64 11.25
N ASN A 67 -0.15 1.84 11.50
CA ASN A 67 1.21 2.21 11.13
C ASN A 67 2.25 1.66 12.12
N ALA A 68 3.53 2.00 11.96
CA ALA A 68 4.60 1.56 12.87
C ALA A 68 4.46 2.07 14.33
N ARG A 69 3.56 3.03 14.59
CA ARG A 69 3.22 3.60 15.91
C ARG A 69 1.87 3.09 16.43
N ASP A 70 1.29 2.09 15.79
CA ASP A 70 -0.02 1.51 16.10
C ASP A 70 -1.21 2.48 15.94
N GLU A 71 -1.01 3.57 15.19
CA GLU A 71 -2.07 4.51 14.82
C GLU A 71 -2.81 4.02 13.56
N ARG A 72 -4.14 4.19 13.51
CA ARG A 72 -4.99 3.83 12.36
C ARG A 72 -4.51 4.52 11.08
N CYS A 73 -4.33 3.76 10.01
CA CYS A 73 -3.89 4.27 8.71
C CYS A 73 -4.61 3.62 7.53
N ILE A 74 -4.65 4.34 6.40
CA ILE A 74 -5.12 3.82 5.12
C ILE A 74 -4.08 2.84 4.58
N ASP A 75 -4.50 1.62 4.28
CA ASP A 75 -3.65 0.62 3.64
C ASP A 75 -3.63 0.85 2.13
N LYS A 76 -2.49 1.33 1.64
CA LYS A 76 -2.28 1.66 0.22
C LYS A 76 -1.61 0.53 -0.55
N PHE A 77 -1.33 -0.60 0.09
CA PHE A 77 -0.51 -1.68 -0.46
C PHE A 77 -1.35 -2.90 -0.79
N TYR A 78 -2.25 -2.71 -1.75
CA TYR A 78 -3.04 -3.78 -2.35
C TYR A 78 -3.02 -3.67 -3.86
N ASP A 79 -3.22 -4.79 -4.56
CA ASP A 79 -3.44 -4.80 -6.00
C ASP A 79 -4.78 -5.47 -6.32
N VAL A 80 -5.51 -4.90 -7.27
CA VAL A 80 -6.65 -5.58 -7.90
C VAL A 80 -6.08 -6.61 -8.87
N ILE A 81 -6.29 -7.89 -8.57
CA ILE A 81 -5.81 -9.00 -9.39
C ILE A 81 -6.73 -9.23 -10.58
N GLY A 82 -8.03 -9.10 -10.34
CA GLY A 82 -9.04 -9.20 -11.38
C GLY A 82 -10.43 -8.86 -10.88
N ARG A 83 -11.30 -8.53 -11.83
CA ARG A 83 -12.73 -8.30 -11.63
C ARG A 83 -13.47 -8.90 -12.83
N GLU A 84 -14.53 -9.65 -12.57
CA GLU A 84 -15.40 -10.20 -13.62
C GLU A 84 -16.86 -10.12 -13.17
N SER A 85 -17.76 -10.04 -14.14
CA SER A 85 -19.19 -10.14 -13.86
C SER A 85 -19.59 -11.61 -13.80
N ARG A 86 -20.46 -11.94 -12.84
CA ARG A 86 -20.99 -13.29 -12.63
C ARG A 86 -22.51 -13.29 -12.60
N VAL A 87 -23.04 -14.42 -13.06
CA VAL A 87 -24.48 -14.72 -13.07
C VAL A 87 -24.89 -15.42 -11.77
N THR A 88 -24.05 -16.30 -11.21
CA THR A 88 -24.37 -17.12 -10.03
C THR A 88 -23.35 -16.92 -8.92
N ALA A 89 -23.84 -16.75 -7.69
CA ALA A 89 -23.03 -16.45 -6.52
C ALA A 89 -22.43 -17.75 -6.01
N LEU A 90 -21.11 -17.78 -5.88
CA LEU A 90 -20.38 -18.96 -5.40
C LEU A 90 -19.93 -18.78 -3.95
N ILE A 91 -19.77 -17.54 -3.50
CA ILE A 91 -19.33 -17.25 -2.14
C ILE A 91 -20.54 -17.28 -1.20
N LYS A 92 -20.48 -18.13 -0.17
CA LYS A 92 -21.55 -18.21 0.83
C LYS A 92 -21.75 -16.85 1.54
N PRO A 93 -22.98 -16.52 1.95
CA PRO A 93 -23.28 -15.23 2.57
C PRO A 93 -22.35 -14.82 3.72
N GLY A 94 -22.04 -13.52 3.78
CA GLY A 94 -21.24 -12.91 4.85
C GLY A 94 -19.74 -12.93 4.61
N PHE A 95 -18.99 -12.52 5.63
CA PHE A 95 -17.52 -12.39 5.59
C PHE A 95 -16.84 -13.48 6.42
N THR A 96 -15.77 -14.08 5.91
CA THR A 96 -14.98 -15.08 6.64
C THR A 96 -13.48 -14.87 6.43
N ASP A 97 -12.73 -14.93 7.53
CA ASP A 97 -11.27 -14.92 7.55
C ASP A 97 -10.71 -16.34 7.73
N MET A 98 -9.76 -16.74 6.90
CA MET A 98 -9.12 -18.06 6.92
C MET A 98 -7.61 -17.95 6.82
N GLN A 99 -6.90 -18.68 7.68
CA GLN A 99 -5.45 -18.86 7.61
C GLN A 99 -5.17 -20.31 7.29
N LEU A 100 -4.55 -20.57 6.14
CA LEU A 100 -4.36 -21.90 5.61
C LEU A 100 -2.92 -22.37 5.80
N LEU A 101 -2.80 -23.65 6.18
CA LEU A 101 -1.51 -24.33 6.34
C LEU A 101 -1.10 -25.14 5.09
N ASN A 102 -1.95 -25.22 4.07
CA ASN A 102 -1.68 -26.00 2.86
C ASN A 102 -2.08 -25.23 1.59
N ASP A 103 -1.19 -25.22 0.60
CA ASP A 103 -1.38 -24.66 -0.74
C ASP A 103 -2.48 -25.38 -1.51
N THR A 104 -2.60 -26.70 -1.36
CA THR A 104 -3.66 -27.49 -2.01
C THR A 104 -5.05 -27.07 -1.53
N MET A 105 -5.18 -26.75 -0.23
CA MET A 105 -6.44 -26.24 0.32
C MET A 105 -6.75 -24.84 -0.19
N LEU A 106 -5.73 -23.98 -0.33
CA LEU A 106 -5.89 -22.65 -0.91
C LEU A 106 -6.43 -22.75 -2.34
N GLU A 107 -5.81 -23.58 -3.17
CA GLU A 107 -6.22 -23.77 -4.56
C GLU A 107 -7.63 -24.33 -4.66
N LYS A 108 -7.96 -25.37 -3.90
CA LYS A 108 -9.32 -25.93 -3.88
C LYS A 108 -10.37 -24.89 -3.49
N LEU A 109 -10.12 -24.10 -2.45
CA LEU A 109 -11.07 -23.07 -2.00
C LEU A 109 -11.21 -21.95 -3.02
N VAL A 110 -10.09 -21.41 -3.50
CA VAL A 110 -10.08 -20.25 -4.40
C VAL A 110 -10.63 -20.61 -5.78
N LEU A 111 -10.17 -21.72 -6.36
CA LEU A 111 -10.52 -22.12 -7.72
C LEU A 111 -11.86 -22.85 -7.78
N ASP A 112 -12.08 -23.83 -6.91
CA ASP A 112 -13.26 -24.71 -7.04
C ASP A 112 -14.46 -24.15 -6.27
N GLU A 113 -14.28 -23.73 -5.02
CA GLU A 113 -15.40 -23.26 -4.19
C GLU A 113 -15.80 -21.81 -4.51
N TRP A 114 -14.84 -20.92 -4.74
CA TRP A 114 -15.11 -19.50 -5.01
C TRP A 114 -15.04 -19.15 -6.49
N GLY A 115 -14.72 -20.12 -7.35
CA GLY A 115 -14.71 -19.99 -8.80
C GLY A 115 -13.71 -18.98 -9.34
N VAL A 116 -12.71 -18.56 -8.56
CA VAL A 116 -11.74 -17.54 -9.00
C VAL A 116 -10.85 -18.14 -10.09
N PRO A 117 -10.62 -17.42 -11.21
CA PRO A 117 -9.76 -17.93 -12.29
C PRO A 117 -8.35 -18.28 -11.80
N LYS A 118 -7.80 -19.39 -12.31
CA LYS A 118 -6.43 -19.85 -11.99
C LYS A 118 -5.36 -18.79 -12.31
N GLU A 119 -5.58 -18.00 -13.35
CA GLU A 119 -4.70 -16.90 -13.73
C GLU A 119 -4.59 -15.83 -12.63
N TRP A 120 -5.68 -15.57 -11.90
CA TRP A 120 -5.69 -14.60 -10.81
C TRP A 120 -4.85 -15.09 -9.64
N LEU A 121 -5.06 -16.35 -9.22
CA LEU A 121 -4.26 -16.95 -8.17
C LEU A 121 -2.76 -17.02 -8.55
N SER A 122 -2.48 -17.35 -9.81
CA SER A 122 -1.10 -17.40 -10.33
C SER A 122 -0.45 -16.02 -10.35
N SER A 123 -1.18 -14.98 -10.79
CA SER A 123 -0.74 -13.59 -10.77
C SER A 123 -0.46 -13.10 -9.34
N ALA A 124 -1.34 -13.44 -8.39
CA ALA A 124 -1.18 -13.07 -7.01
C ALA A 124 0.05 -13.74 -6.34
N ARG A 125 0.35 -14.98 -6.72
CA ARG A 125 1.55 -15.73 -6.27
C ARG A 125 2.83 -15.24 -6.95
N ALA A 126 2.74 -14.78 -8.20
CA ALA A 126 3.91 -14.35 -8.98
C ALA A 126 4.60 -13.11 -8.39
N THR A 127 3.88 -12.31 -7.59
CA THR A 127 4.41 -11.10 -6.98
C THR A 127 4.43 -11.21 -5.45
N PRO A 128 5.60 -11.03 -4.80
CA PRO A 128 5.68 -11.02 -3.34
C PRO A 128 5.26 -9.68 -2.74
N ARG A 129 5.13 -8.61 -3.55
CA ARG A 129 4.71 -7.26 -3.14
C ARG A 129 3.85 -6.60 -4.21
N SER A 130 2.98 -5.70 -3.78
CA SER A 130 2.04 -5.02 -4.65
C SER A 130 2.79 -4.05 -5.58
N LYS A 131 2.25 -3.82 -6.77
CA LYS A 131 2.76 -2.80 -7.69
C LYS A 131 2.76 -1.43 -7.02
N ARG A 132 1.73 -1.16 -6.20
CA ARG A 132 1.63 0.07 -5.39
C ARG A 132 2.79 0.20 -4.40
N PHE A 133 3.15 -0.87 -3.70
CA PHE A 133 4.29 -0.86 -2.79
C PHE A 133 5.62 -0.62 -3.51
N LEU A 134 5.83 -1.28 -4.65
CA LEU A 134 7.05 -1.10 -5.45
C LEU A 134 7.18 0.35 -5.94
N ALA A 135 6.10 0.92 -6.48
CA ALA A 135 6.05 2.31 -6.90
C ALA A 135 6.32 3.28 -5.74
N TRP A 136 5.69 3.06 -4.58
CA TRP A 136 5.95 3.86 -3.38
C TRP A 136 7.41 3.80 -2.94
N LYS A 137 8.02 2.61 -2.96
CA LYS A 137 9.42 2.40 -2.56
C LYS A 137 10.38 3.18 -3.48
N GLU A 138 10.12 3.17 -4.79
CA GLU A 138 10.92 3.93 -5.76
C GLU A 138 10.76 5.44 -5.59
N GLN A 139 9.53 5.92 -5.44
CA GLN A 139 9.26 7.34 -5.18
C GLN A 139 9.94 7.81 -3.90
N ALA A 140 9.84 7.03 -2.81
CA ALA A 140 10.49 7.34 -1.53
C ALA A 140 12.02 7.37 -1.66
N LYS A 141 12.61 6.46 -2.45
CA LYS A 141 14.06 6.47 -2.74
C LYS A 141 14.47 7.73 -3.50
N ASN A 142 13.72 8.12 -4.51
CA ASN A 142 13.99 9.30 -5.31
C ASN A 142 13.84 10.60 -4.49
N ALA A 143 12.80 10.71 -3.67
CA ALA A 143 12.59 11.85 -2.77
C ALA A 143 13.77 12.01 -1.78
N ARG A 144 14.22 10.91 -1.15
CA ARG A 144 15.39 10.94 -0.26
C ARG A 144 16.67 11.37 -0.98
N LYS A 145 16.85 10.97 -2.25
CA LYS A 145 18.00 11.36 -3.06
C LYS A 145 17.95 12.86 -3.41
N GLN A 146 16.77 13.38 -3.75
CA GLN A 146 16.58 14.81 -4.02
C GLN A 146 16.80 15.65 -2.77
N GLU A 147 16.28 15.22 -1.62
CA GLU A 147 16.47 15.94 -0.35
C GLU A 147 17.96 16.02 0.00
N ARG A 148 18.69 14.90 -0.07
CA ARG A 148 20.15 14.89 0.16
C ARG A 148 20.90 15.85 -0.76
N ARG A 149 20.50 15.95 -2.04
CA ARG A 149 21.10 16.90 -3.00
C ARG A 149 20.79 18.34 -2.61
N ARG A 150 19.55 18.65 -2.24
CA ARG A 150 19.14 19.98 -1.78
C ARG A 150 19.90 20.39 -0.53
N THR A 151 19.98 19.53 0.48
CA THR A 151 20.74 19.80 1.71
C THR A 151 22.22 20.03 1.42
N ALA A 152 22.83 19.24 0.53
CA ALA A 152 24.22 19.42 0.12
C ALA A 152 24.43 20.77 -0.59
N GLN A 153 23.54 21.14 -1.52
CA GLN A 153 23.60 22.41 -2.24
C GLN A 153 23.46 23.61 -1.30
N VAL A 154 22.52 23.56 -0.34
CA VAL A 154 22.36 24.60 0.69
C VAL A 154 23.63 24.74 1.53
N ARG A 155 24.23 23.62 1.94
CA ARG A 155 25.48 23.61 2.70
C ARG A 155 26.65 24.21 1.89
N ASP A 156 26.75 23.87 0.61
CA ASP A 156 27.85 24.32 -0.24
C ASP A 156 27.74 25.81 -0.57
N VAL A 157 26.52 26.30 -0.86
CA VAL A 157 26.23 27.74 -1.00
C VAL A 157 26.52 28.49 0.31
N GLY A 158 26.14 27.91 1.46
CA GLY A 158 26.46 28.49 2.78
C GLY A 158 27.97 28.62 3.00
N LYS A 159 28.75 27.59 2.67
CA LYS A 159 30.22 27.62 2.74
C LYS A 159 30.83 28.65 1.79
N GLN A 160 30.31 28.78 0.56
CA GLN A 160 30.78 29.81 -0.39
C GLN A 160 30.53 31.22 0.16
N LYS A 161 29.33 31.52 0.64
CA LYS A 161 29.00 32.82 1.26
C LYS A 161 29.90 33.12 2.46
N GLN A 162 30.20 32.13 3.30
CA GLN A 162 31.12 32.30 4.42
C GLN A 162 32.55 32.60 3.97
N ARG A 163 33.05 31.94 2.92
CA ARG A 163 34.37 32.20 2.34
C ARG A 163 34.46 33.59 1.73
N GLU A 164 33.43 34.01 0.99
CA GLU A 164 33.33 35.36 0.41
C GLU A 164 33.28 36.43 1.49
N ALA A 165 32.45 36.25 2.52
CA ALA A 165 32.38 37.17 3.65
C ALA A 165 33.72 37.28 4.41
N LYS A 166 34.46 36.16 4.54
CA LYS A 166 35.80 36.17 5.13
C LYS A 166 36.81 36.94 4.27
N ARG A 167 36.78 36.75 2.94
CA ARG A 167 37.62 37.50 2.00
C ARG A 167 37.34 39.00 2.05
N GLN A 168 36.07 39.41 1.97
CA GLN A 168 35.68 40.82 2.06
C GLN A 168 36.07 41.47 3.40
N LYS A 169 36.06 40.71 4.51
CA LYS A 169 36.54 41.21 5.80
C LYS A 169 38.06 41.41 5.84
N LEU A 170 38.82 40.51 5.23
CA LEU A 170 40.28 40.61 5.12
C LEU A 170 40.68 41.82 4.25
N GLU A 171 40.05 41.97 3.07
CA GLU A 171 40.30 43.10 2.17
C GLU A 171 39.98 44.46 2.82
N LYS A 172 38.89 44.54 3.61
CA LYS A 172 38.56 45.75 4.38
C LYS A 172 39.52 46.04 5.53
N ALA A 173 40.20 45.03 6.07
CA ALA A 173 41.20 45.21 7.13
C ALA A 173 42.54 45.70 6.55
N GLU A 174 42.98 45.12 5.43
CA GLU A 174 44.21 45.53 4.72
C GLU A 174 44.09 46.93 4.10
N GLY A 175 42.90 47.30 3.58
CA GLY A 175 42.65 48.65 3.09
C GLY A 175 42.64 49.75 4.18
N LYS A 176 42.51 49.36 5.47
CA LYS A 176 42.57 50.30 6.60
C LYS A 176 43.98 50.47 7.18
N SER A 177 44.86 49.48 7.04
CA SER A 177 46.25 49.56 7.53
C SER A 177 47.18 50.34 6.61
N ASN A 178 46.73 50.73 5.42
CA ASN A 178 47.52 51.48 4.43
C ASN A 178 47.20 52.99 4.42
N VAL A 179 46.44 53.48 5.41
CA VAL A 179 45.97 54.88 5.52
C VAL A 179 46.41 55.55 6.84
N GLU A 180 47.20 54.87 7.67
CA GLU A 180 47.92 55.47 8.81
C GLU A 180 49.41 55.65 8.47
#